data_AF-A0A0H5LSV1-F1
#
_entry.id   AF-A0A0H5LSV1-F1
#
_cell.length_a   1.000
_cell.length_b   1.000
_cell.length_c   1.000
_cell.angle_alpha   90.00
_cell.angle_beta   90.00
_cell.angle_gamma   90.00
#
_symmetry.space_group_name_H-M   'P 1'
#
loop_
_entity.id
_entity.type
_entity.pdbx_description
1 polymer ?
#
loop_
_entity_poly.entity_id
_entity_poly.type
_entity_poly.pdbx_seq_one_letter_code
_entity_poly.pdbx_strand_id
1 'polypeptide(L)'
;MKYSTLAAVIIGISATLGSVSHQALAGGTSLINLDCQLKDGNQITAVLDGPNQQLTIDQSVFQFVKVNPEGQGESLIFQKANSQEQVIASLNISGLPIRLAIVDGEQANQYTCTHTKA
;
A
#
# COMPACT_ATOMS: atom_id res chain seq x y z
N MET A 1 26.38 18.95 -56.22
CA MET A 1 24.93 19.06 -55.93
C MET A 1 24.25 17.72 -56.19
N LYS A 2 23.69 17.08 -55.15
CA LYS A 2 22.36 16.42 -55.12
C LYS A 2 22.28 15.33 -54.03
N TYR A 3 21.70 15.78 -52.91
CA TYR A 3 20.80 15.13 -51.96
C TYR A 3 20.91 13.63 -51.65
N SER A 4 21.37 13.37 -50.42
CA SER A 4 21.03 12.24 -49.57
C SER A 4 19.51 12.05 -49.47
N THR A 5 19.03 10.81 -49.54
CA THR A 5 17.70 10.43 -49.03
C THR A 5 17.91 9.33 -48.01
N LEU A 6 18.01 9.71 -46.74
CA LEU A 6 17.95 8.79 -45.59
C LEU A 6 16.48 8.47 -45.34
N ALA A 7 16.08 7.22 -45.57
CA ALA A 7 14.77 6.73 -45.15
C ALA A 7 14.82 6.47 -43.63
N ALA A 8 14.29 7.41 -42.84
CA ALA A 8 14.05 7.21 -41.42
C ALA A 8 12.80 6.32 -41.27
N VAL A 9 13.00 5.02 -41.07
CA VAL A 9 11.94 4.10 -40.64
C VAL A 9 11.81 4.23 -39.12
N ILE A 10 10.90 5.10 -38.67
CA ILE A 10 10.51 5.20 -37.27
C ILE A 10 9.48 4.10 -37.03
N ILE A 11 9.94 2.91 -36.64
CA ILE A 11 9.06 1.91 -36.03
C ILE A 11 8.81 2.39 -34.61
N GLY A 12 7.78 3.22 -34.45
CA GLY A 12 7.22 3.57 -33.16
C GLY A 12 6.58 2.32 -32.56
N ILE A 13 7.38 1.46 -31.94
CA ILE A 13 6.87 0.43 -31.05
C ILE A 13 6.42 1.18 -29.80
N SER A 14 5.17 1.64 -29.82
CA SER A 14 4.49 2.07 -28.62
C SER A 14 4.41 0.85 -27.70
N ALA A 15 5.38 0.72 -26.81
CA ALA A 15 5.27 -0.16 -25.66
C ALA A 15 4.08 0.38 -24.86
N THR A 16 2.90 -0.20 -25.09
CA THR A 16 1.80 -0.10 -24.14
C THR A 16 2.36 -0.67 -22.86
N LEU A 17 2.75 0.21 -21.93
CA LEU A 17 3.01 -0.14 -20.55
C LEU A 17 1.70 -0.77 -20.07
N GLY A 18 1.65 -2.11 -20.15
CA GLY A 18 0.60 -2.88 -19.54
C GLY A 18 0.69 -2.54 -18.07
N SER A 19 -0.23 -1.68 -17.62
CA SER A 19 -0.49 -1.44 -16.22
C SER A 19 -0.89 -2.78 -15.63
N VAL A 20 0.09 -3.57 -15.19
CA VAL A 20 -0.13 -4.70 -14.30
C VAL A 20 -0.60 -4.09 -13.00
N SER A 21 -1.90 -3.79 -12.93
CA SER A 21 -2.62 -3.60 -11.69
C SER A 21 -2.45 -4.91 -10.93
N HIS A 22 -1.44 -4.97 -10.07
CA HIS A 22 -1.23 -6.06 -9.14
C HIS A 22 -2.45 -6.04 -8.23
N GLN A 23 -3.44 -6.86 -8.58
CA GLN A 23 -4.61 -7.16 -7.78
C GLN A 23 -4.20 -8.00 -6.56
N ALA A 24 -3.22 -7.53 -5.78
CA ALA A 24 -2.68 -8.28 -4.65
C ALA A 24 -3.69 -8.39 -3.49
N LEU A 25 -4.69 -7.51 -3.48
CA LEU A 25 -5.79 -7.50 -2.51
C LEU A 25 -7.12 -8.03 -3.08
N ALA A 26 -7.16 -8.47 -4.35
CA ALA A 26 -8.44 -8.80 -4.98
C ALA A 26 -9.03 -10.14 -4.54
N GLY A 27 -10.26 -10.07 -4.01
CA GLY A 27 -11.29 -11.09 -4.20
C GLY A 27 -11.87 -11.75 -2.94
N GLY A 28 -11.15 -11.73 -1.82
CA GLY A 28 -11.57 -12.51 -0.63
C GLY A 28 -11.47 -11.80 0.72
N THR A 29 -10.70 -10.71 0.82
CA THR A 29 -10.50 -10.02 2.09
C THR A 29 -11.65 -9.03 2.30
N SER A 30 -12.67 -9.46 3.03
CA SER A 30 -13.76 -8.59 3.52
C SER A 30 -13.20 -7.37 4.26
N LEU A 31 -14.01 -6.32 4.42
CA LEU A 31 -13.71 -5.21 5.34
C LEU A 31 -13.23 -5.77 6.70
N ILE A 32 -12.02 -5.39 7.10
CA ILE A 32 -11.42 -5.77 8.39
C ILE A 32 -11.26 -4.51 9.23
N ASN A 33 -11.92 -4.47 10.38
CA ASN A 33 -11.67 -3.46 11.39
C ASN A 33 -10.54 -3.91 12.31
N LEU A 34 -9.65 -2.99 12.61
CA LEU A 34 -8.46 -3.17 13.41
C LEU A 34 -8.45 -2.12 14.51
N ASP A 35 -8.49 -2.57 15.75
CA ASP A 35 -8.17 -1.73 16.90
C ASP A 35 -6.69 -1.89 17.20
N CYS A 36 -5.96 -0.80 17.06
CA CYS A 36 -4.51 -0.78 17.09
C CYS A 36 -4.01 0.04 18.28
N GLN A 37 -3.13 -0.55 19.08
CA GLN A 37 -2.59 0.09 20.27
C GLN A 37 -1.06 0.19 20.19
N LEU A 38 -0.55 1.39 20.48
CA LEU A 38 0.87 1.64 20.69
C LEU A 38 1.25 1.13 22.09
N LYS A 39 2.51 0.73 22.28
CA LYS A 39 3.00 0.24 23.57
C LYS A 39 2.76 1.23 24.73
N ASP A 40 2.77 2.52 24.41
CA ASP A 40 2.66 3.60 25.40
C ASP A 40 1.20 4.04 25.63
N GLY A 41 0.24 3.29 25.08
CA GLY A 41 -1.19 3.41 25.38
C GLY A 41 -2.01 4.19 24.35
N ASN A 42 -1.39 4.86 23.37
CA ASN A 42 -2.13 5.55 22.31
C ASN A 42 -2.88 4.53 21.44
N GLN A 43 -4.15 4.79 21.14
CA GLN A 43 -5.01 3.90 20.35
C GLN A 43 -5.45 4.59 19.08
N ILE A 44 -5.44 3.82 17.98
CA ILE A 44 -5.93 4.26 16.67
C ILE A 44 -6.87 3.19 16.12
N THR A 45 -7.76 3.62 15.24
CA THR A 45 -8.64 2.70 14.49
C THR A 45 -8.15 2.61 13.05
N ALA A 46 -8.06 1.39 12.54
CA ALA A 46 -7.73 1.15 11.15
C ALA A 46 -8.75 0.24 10.48
N VAL A 47 -9.06 0.51 9.22
CA VAL A 47 -9.99 -0.27 8.42
C VAL A 47 -9.31 -0.67 7.14
N LEU A 48 -9.09 -1.97 6.96
CA LEU A 48 -8.59 -2.54 5.71
C LEU A 48 -9.77 -2.88 4.81
N ASP A 49 -9.88 -2.18 3.70
CA ASP A 49 -10.84 -2.44 2.62
C ASP A 49 -10.10 -3.14 1.47
N GLY A 50 -10.14 -4.48 1.49
CA GLY A 50 -9.53 -5.31 0.46
C GLY A 50 -10.03 -5.01 -0.96
N PRO A 51 -11.36 -4.98 -1.23
CA PRO A 51 -11.92 -4.68 -2.54
C PRO A 51 -11.44 -3.35 -3.12
N ASN A 52 -11.36 -2.30 -2.29
CA ASN A 52 -10.89 -0.98 -2.73
C ASN A 52 -9.38 -0.79 -2.60
N GLN A 53 -8.65 -1.82 -2.14
CA GLN A 53 -7.21 -1.81 -1.89
C GLN A 53 -6.78 -0.61 -1.04
N GLN A 54 -7.56 -0.33 0.00
CA GLN A 54 -7.43 0.86 0.83
C GLN A 54 -7.25 0.49 2.29
N LEU A 55 -6.45 1.28 2.98
CA LEU A 55 -6.35 1.28 4.43
C LEU A 55 -6.74 2.66 4.95
N THR A 56 -7.78 2.75 5.77
CA THR A 56 -8.15 3.98 6.46
C THR A 56 -7.59 3.93 7.86
N ILE A 57 -6.89 4.98 8.30
CA ILE A 57 -6.36 5.12 9.67
C ILE A 57 -6.79 6.49 10.19
N ASP A 58 -7.57 6.54 11.27
CA ASP A 58 -8.08 7.78 11.87
C ASP A 58 -8.52 8.83 10.82
N GLN A 59 -9.40 8.40 9.89
CA GLN A 59 -9.95 9.19 8.77
C GLN A 59 -8.99 9.51 7.62
N SER A 60 -7.69 9.24 7.77
CA SER A 60 -6.74 9.35 6.67
C SER A 60 -6.79 8.12 5.78
N VAL A 61 -6.87 8.32 4.47
CA VAL A 61 -6.89 7.26 3.47
C VAL A 61 -5.47 6.95 3.01
N PHE A 62 -5.11 5.67 2.99
CA PHE A 62 -3.87 5.16 2.45
C PHE A 62 -4.19 4.19 1.31
N GLN A 63 -3.51 4.35 0.18
CA GLN A 63 -3.68 3.49 -0.99
C GLN A 63 -2.62 2.41 -1.03
N PHE A 64 -3.03 1.21 -1.39
CA PHE A 64 -2.13 0.08 -1.55
C PHE A 64 -1.05 0.38 -2.60
N VAL A 65 0.18 -0.01 -2.28
CA VAL A 65 1.34 0.15 -3.15
C VAL A 65 1.86 -1.21 -3.58
N LYS A 66 2.13 -2.09 -2.62
CA LYS A 66 2.75 -3.40 -2.86
C LYS A 66 2.66 -4.32 -1.64
N VAL A 67 2.97 -5.58 -1.86
CA VAL A 67 3.27 -6.54 -0.78
C VAL A 67 4.78 -6.66 -0.64
N ASN A 68 5.28 -6.60 0.60
CA ASN A 68 6.66 -6.92 0.94
C ASN A 68 6.68 -8.27 1.69
N PRO A 69 7.45 -9.27 1.24
CA PRO A 69 7.66 -10.48 2.00
C PRO A 69 8.50 -10.18 3.25
N GLU A 70 8.05 -10.67 4.41
CA GLU A 70 8.71 -10.51 5.70
C GLU A 70 8.95 -11.88 6.34
N GLY A 71 10.04 -12.56 6.01
CA GLY A 71 10.50 -13.78 6.67
C GLY A 71 9.48 -14.93 6.71
N GLN A 72 8.55 -14.89 7.67
CA GLN A 72 7.46 -15.85 7.88
C GLN A 72 6.06 -15.31 7.52
N GLY A 73 5.97 -14.14 6.89
CA GLY A 73 4.71 -13.51 6.54
C GLY A 73 4.84 -12.47 5.43
N GLU A 74 3.80 -11.67 5.28
CA GLU A 74 3.66 -10.64 4.26
C GLU A 74 3.15 -9.35 4.89
N SER A 75 3.80 -8.25 4.54
CA SER A 75 3.37 -6.89 4.89
C SER A 75 2.77 -6.20 3.67
N LEU A 76 1.55 -5.74 3.83
CA LEU A 76 0.87 -4.88 2.87
C LEU A 76 1.35 -3.45 3.08
N ILE A 77 1.88 -2.84 2.03
CA ILE A 77 2.43 -1.48 2.07
C ILE A 77 1.42 -0.52 1.44
N PHE A 78 1.11 0.55 2.16
CA PHE A 78 0.20 1.60 1.73
C PHE A 78 0.87 2.98 1.84
N GLN A 79 0.44 3.91 1.01
CA GLN A 79 0.89 5.30 1.03
C GLN A 79 -0.30 6.24 1.22
N LYS A 80 -0.16 7.24 2.09
CA LYS A 80 -1.21 8.21 2.38
C LYS A 80 -1.62 8.95 1.10
N ALA A 81 -2.91 8.92 0.79
CA ALA A 81 -3.47 9.58 -0.38
C ALA A 81 -3.49 11.09 -0.21
N ASN A 82 -3.33 11.83 -1.32
CA ASN A 82 -3.47 13.29 -1.38
C ASN A 82 -2.61 14.07 -0.37
N SER A 83 -1.49 13.47 0.06
CA SER A 83 -0.54 14.07 1.00
C SER A 83 0.69 14.55 0.24
N GLN A 84 1.18 15.75 0.55
CA GLN A 84 2.49 16.20 0.07
C GLN A 84 3.63 15.48 0.80
N GLU A 85 3.35 14.99 2.02
CA GLU A 85 4.25 14.20 2.83
C GLU A 85 4.12 12.70 2.50
N GLN A 86 5.26 12.02 2.41
CA GLN A 86 5.31 10.58 2.13
C GLN A 86 5.09 9.78 3.41
N VAL A 87 3.85 9.77 3.90
CA VAL A 87 3.47 8.92 5.03
C VAL A 87 3.16 7.51 4.52
N ILE A 88 3.86 6.52 5.07
CA ILE A 88 3.76 5.11 4.66
C ILE A 88 3.19 4.29 5.81
N ALA A 89 2.23 3.42 5.49
CA ALA A 89 1.73 2.41 6.41
C ALA A 89 2.15 1.01 5.95
N SER A 90 2.60 0.18 6.88
CA SER A 90 2.91 -1.24 6.67
C SER A 90 2.04 -2.08 7.58
N LEU A 91 1.20 -2.93 7.01
CA LEU A 91 0.26 -3.77 7.74
C LEU A 91 0.59 -5.25 7.51
N ASN A 92 0.98 -5.94 8.58
CA ASN A 92 1.19 -7.38 8.57
C ASN A 92 0.00 -8.08 9.24
N ILE A 93 -0.92 -8.60 8.42
CA ILE A 93 -2.08 -9.38 8.88
C ILE A 93 -1.79 -10.89 8.94
N SER A 94 -0.67 -11.33 8.38
CA SER A 94 -0.27 -12.75 8.34
C SER A 94 0.39 -13.21 9.66
N GLY A 95 1.01 -12.28 10.38
CA GLY A 95 1.62 -12.52 11.68
C GLY A 95 0.63 -12.39 12.84
N LEU A 96 0.87 -13.17 13.90
CA LEU A 96 0.21 -12.99 15.19
C LEU A 96 1.25 -12.53 16.23
N PRO A 97 1.05 -11.38 16.91
CA PRO A 97 -0.07 -10.46 16.72
C PRO A 97 0.05 -9.66 15.42
N ILE A 98 -1.07 -9.12 14.94
CA ILE A 98 -1.13 -8.25 13.77
C ILE A 98 -0.39 -6.96 14.09
N ARG A 99 0.41 -6.48 13.14
CA ARG A 99 1.24 -5.29 13.34
C ARG A 99 0.91 -4.26 12.28
N LEU A 100 0.75 -3.02 12.72
CA LEU A 100 0.65 -1.85 11.86
C LEU A 100 1.80 -0.91 12.20
N ALA A 101 2.62 -0.57 11.21
CA ALA A 101 3.64 0.47 11.35
C ALA A 101 3.25 1.68 10.50
N ILE A 102 3.36 2.88 11.06
CA ILE A 102 3.14 4.14 10.36
C ILE A 102 4.44 4.93 10.42
N VAL A 103 4.98 5.27 9.25
CA VAL A 103 6.21 6.06 9.10
C VAL A 103 5.84 7.42 8.52
N ASP A 104 6.15 8.46 9.28
CA ASP A 104 5.95 9.86 8.92
C ASP A 104 7.26 10.62 9.13
N GLY A 105 7.99 10.85 8.03
CA GLY A 105 9.35 11.40 8.08
C GLY A 105 10.29 10.52 8.92
N GLU A 106 10.78 11.07 10.04
CA GLU A 106 11.66 10.36 10.97
C GLU A 106 10.90 9.58 12.06
N GLN A 107 9.59 9.79 12.19
CA GLN A 107 8.78 9.13 13.20
C GLN A 107 8.26 7.80 12.68
N ALA A 108 8.54 6.71 13.39
CA ALA A 108 8.04 5.38 13.09
C ALA A 108 7.25 4.84 14.29
N ASN A 109 5.93 4.83 14.18
CA ASN A 109 5.03 4.33 15.20
C ASN A 109 4.63 2.89 14.91
N GLN A 110 4.82 2.00 15.87
CA GLN A 110 4.46 0.59 15.76
C GLN A 110 3.29 0.25 16.68
N TYR A 111 2.23 -0.26 16.08
CA TYR A 111 1.01 -0.65 16.75
C TYR A 111 0.83 -2.16 16.71
N THR A 112 0.28 -2.69 17.80
CA THR A 112 -0.25 -4.06 17.85
C THR A 112 -1.75 -3.97 17.66
N CYS A 113 -2.28 -4.69 16.68
CA CYS A 113 -3.69 -4.61 16.32
C CYS A 113 -4.43 -5.91 16.62
N THR A 114 -5.71 -5.79 16.91
CA THR A 114 -6.64 -6.93 16.98
C THR A 114 -7.76 -6.75 15.99
N HIS A 115 -8.15 -7.83 15.32
CA HIS A 115 -9.37 -7.83 14.49
C HIS A 115 -10.58 -7.60 15.39
N THR A 116 -11.37 -6.59 15.04
CA THR A 116 -12.69 -6.41 15.62
C THR A 116 -13.75 -6.69 14.56
N LYS A 117 -14.81 -7.39 14.98
CA LYS A 117 -15.97 -7.56 14.11
C LYS A 117 -16.68 -6.21 14.03
N ALA A 118 -17.02 -5.80 12.81
CA ALA A 118 -18.02 -4.76 12.56
C ALA A 118 -19.38 -5.19 13.12
#